data_AF-A0A1L3GKM0-F1
#
_entry.id   AF-A0A1L3GKM0-F1
#
_cell.length_a   1.000
_cell.length_b   1.000
_cell.length_c   1.000
_cell.angle_alpha   90.00
_cell.angle_beta   90.00
_cell.angle_gamma   90.00
#
_symmetry.space_group_name_H-M   'P 1'
#
loop_
_entity.id
_entity.type
_entity.pdbx_description
1 polymer ?
#
loop_
_entity_poly.entity_id
_entity_poly.type
_entity_poly.pdbx_seq_one_letter_code
_entity_poly.pdbx_strand_id
1 'polypeptide(L)'
;MAPFFQASRVGAGIEATVELLIARASEVGIADVVDGGTSLTHLSGGGGARIDVQVGSGVGEKERVADSAPFAAADSPEETLQRYLQVLQGHIKDPDLGLYTPQTREFFRNWLVTDAQQDNELRELQRVIEQGRVVVAGELAVVRFPIGQRRNSPYLLRRGEGGWMLDFSAMSRLLGFNHRNQWFFRSTEHEFMFAFNDLRFDRNGFPHEDP
;
A
#
# COMPACT_ATOMS: atom_id res chain seq x y z
N MET A 1 0.14 -14.26 7.58
CA MET A 1 1.51 -14.76 7.33
C MET A 1 1.59 -16.00 6.44
N ALA A 2 0.81 -17.04 6.70
CA ALA A 2 0.77 -18.28 5.90
C ALA A 2 0.79 -18.09 4.37
N PRO A 3 0.07 -17.11 3.77
CA PRO A 3 0.09 -16.93 2.32
C PRO A 3 1.47 -16.58 1.74
N PHE A 4 2.33 -15.86 2.48
CA PHE A 4 3.69 -15.53 2.04
C PHE A 4 4.58 -16.76 2.00
N PHE A 5 4.41 -17.65 2.99
CA PHE A 5 5.11 -18.93 3.03
C PHE A 5 4.61 -19.87 1.92
N GLN A 6 3.31 -19.89 1.62
CA GLN A 6 2.74 -20.64 0.48
C GLN A 6 3.29 -20.17 -0.87
N ALA A 7 3.48 -18.86 -1.04
CA ALA A 7 4.04 -18.26 -2.25
C ALA A 7 5.58 -18.32 -2.33
N SER A 8 6.25 -19.04 -1.42
CA SER A 8 7.73 -19.06 -1.29
C SER A 8 8.37 -17.68 -1.06
N ARG A 9 7.58 -16.67 -0.65
CA ARG A 9 8.04 -15.31 -0.32
C ARG A 9 8.35 -15.19 1.17
N VAL A 10 9.23 -16.06 1.67
CA VAL A 10 9.59 -16.16 3.09
C VAL A 10 10.11 -14.83 3.66
N GLY A 11 10.91 -14.09 2.88
CA GLY A 11 11.42 -12.76 3.28
C GLY A 11 10.30 -11.73 3.50
N ALA A 12 9.36 -11.62 2.57
CA ALA A 12 8.18 -10.75 2.72
C ALA A 12 7.26 -11.22 3.85
N GLY A 13 7.26 -12.53 4.15
CA GLY A 13 6.65 -13.08 5.35
C GLY A 13 7.33 -12.59 6.63
N ILE A 14 8.65 -12.57 6.70
CA ILE A 14 9.33 -12.05 7.90
C ILE A 14 9.08 -10.54 8.03
N GLU A 15 9.14 -9.79 6.93
CA GLU A 15 8.90 -8.34 6.90
C GLU A 15 7.49 -7.97 7.35
N ALA A 16 6.44 -8.58 6.80
CA ALA A 16 5.06 -8.34 7.22
C ALA A 16 4.78 -8.77 8.67
N THR A 17 5.54 -9.74 9.21
CA THR A 17 5.46 -10.11 10.63
C THR A 17 6.09 -9.03 11.51
N VAL A 18 7.23 -8.48 11.08
CA VAL A 18 7.90 -7.37 11.77
C VAL A 18 7.03 -6.11 11.72
N GLU A 19 6.43 -5.78 10.59
CA GLU A 19 5.48 -4.67 10.47
C GLU A 19 4.29 -4.82 11.42
N LEU A 20 3.71 -6.02 11.51
CA LEU A 20 2.60 -6.30 12.44
C LEU A 20 3.03 -6.10 13.91
N LEU A 21 4.24 -6.57 14.28
CA LEU A 21 4.80 -6.41 15.62
C LEU A 21 5.10 -4.94 15.94
N ILE A 22 5.65 -4.18 14.99
CA ILE A 22 5.92 -2.74 15.16
C ILE A 22 4.61 -1.95 15.28
N ALA A 23 3.61 -2.26 14.44
CA ALA A 23 2.29 -1.64 14.52
C ALA A 23 1.66 -1.90 15.89
N ARG A 24 1.70 -3.15 16.38
CA ARG A 24 1.17 -3.51 17.70
C ARG A 24 1.91 -2.84 18.86
N ALA A 25 3.24 -2.77 18.79
CA ALA A 25 4.04 -2.10 19.83
C ALA A 25 3.81 -0.58 19.86
N SER A 26 3.53 0.02 18.70
CA SER A 26 3.22 1.46 18.59
C SER A 26 1.82 1.80 19.12
N GLU A 27 0.87 0.86 19.03
CA GLU A 27 -0.49 1.02 19.57
C GLU A 27 -0.57 0.85 21.09
N VAL A 28 0.21 -0.07 21.66
CA VAL A 28 0.17 -0.40 23.10
C VAL A 28 1.14 0.45 23.93
N GLY A 29 2.15 1.05 23.30
CA GLY A 29 3.26 1.68 24.02
C GLY A 29 4.20 0.63 24.61
N ILE A 30 5.51 0.83 24.45
CA ILE A 30 6.55 -0.17 24.79
C ILE A 30 6.56 -0.51 26.30
N ALA A 31 6.05 0.38 27.15
CA ALA A 31 6.02 0.19 28.60
C ALA A 31 4.96 -0.81 29.09
N ASP A 32 3.81 -0.92 28.42
CA ASP A 32 2.71 -1.81 28.85
C ASP A 32 2.96 -3.29 28.50
N VAL A 33 3.96 -3.56 27.65
CA VAL A 33 4.37 -4.92 27.28
C VAL A 33 5.26 -5.56 28.36
N VAL A 34 5.87 -4.76 29.25
CA VAL A 34 6.89 -5.24 30.20
C VAL A 34 6.42 -5.24 31.66
N ASP A 35 5.39 -4.48 32.04
CA ASP A 35 5.02 -4.28 33.47
C ASP A 35 3.56 -4.60 33.83
N GLY A 36 2.95 -5.57 33.14
CA GLY A 36 1.58 -6.05 33.43
C GLY A 36 1.51 -7.13 34.50
N GLY A 37 2.00 -6.85 35.72
CA GLY A 37 1.88 -7.70 36.91
C GLY A 37 0.43 -7.81 37.42
N THR A 38 -0.47 -8.39 36.62
CA THR A 38 -1.85 -8.70 37.01
C THR A 38 -2.00 -10.20 37.20
N SER A 39 -2.51 -10.61 38.37
CA SER A 39 -2.84 -12.02 38.67
C SER A 39 -3.83 -12.56 37.63
N LEU A 40 -3.32 -13.44 36.75
CA LEU A 40 -4.08 -14.03 35.65
C LEU A 40 -5.01 -15.13 36.19
N THR A 41 -6.28 -14.80 36.42
CA THR A 41 -7.34 -15.81 36.64
C THR A 41 -7.81 -16.46 35.34
N HIS A 42 -7.31 -15.99 34.19
CA HIS A 42 -7.46 -16.65 32.90
C HIS A 42 -6.09 -16.78 32.24
N LEU A 43 -5.59 -18.01 32.19
CA LEU A 43 -4.47 -18.36 31.33
C LEU A 43 -4.97 -18.26 29.89
N SER A 44 -4.63 -17.18 29.19
CA SER A 44 -4.72 -17.16 27.73
C SER A 44 -3.74 -18.22 27.23
N GLY A 45 -4.28 -19.38 26.86
CA GLY A 45 -3.56 -20.48 26.24
C GLY A 45 -3.03 -20.04 24.88
N GLY A 46 -1.92 -19.31 24.87
CA GLY A 46 -1.07 -19.09 23.71
C GLY A 46 -0.36 -20.37 23.31
N GLY A 47 -1.10 -21.48 23.19
CA GLY A 47 -0.64 -22.69 22.56
C GLY A 47 -0.46 -22.36 21.09
N GLY A 48 0.80 -22.26 20.66
CA GLY A 48 1.18 -21.82 19.31
C GLY A 48 0.27 -22.42 18.25
N ALA A 49 -0.56 -21.56 17.65
CA ALA A 49 -1.35 -21.92 16.49
C ALA A 49 -0.37 -22.29 15.38
N ARG A 50 -0.21 -23.60 15.17
CA ARG A 50 0.57 -24.14 14.06
C ARG A 50 -0.40 -24.29 12.90
N ILE A 51 -0.11 -23.60 11.81
CA ILE A 51 -0.76 -23.82 10.53
C ILE A 51 0.24 -24.56 9.65
N ASP A 52 -0.11 -25.77 9.23
CA ASP A 52 0.66 -26.50 8.24
C ASP A 52 0.51 -25.77 6.91
N VAL A 53 1.62 -25.22 6.42
CA VAL A 53 1.70 -24.47 5.17
C VAL A 53 2.55 -25.28 4.21
N GLN A 54 1.95 -25.70 3.09
CA GLN A 54 2.72 -26.17 1.94
C GLN A 54 3.45 -24.98 1.30
N VAL A 55 4.73 -24.88 1.61
CA VAL A 55 5.63 -23.88 1.02
C VAL A 55 5.77 -24.18 -0.47
N GLY A 56 5.49 -23.19 -1.33
CA GLY A 56 5.60 -23.31 -2.78
C GLY A 56 4.34 -23.82 -3.50
N SER A 57 3.17 -23.83 -2.87
CA SER A 57 1.89 -24.19 -3.51
C SER A 57 1.37 -23.14 -4.51
N GLY A 58 2.06 -22.00 -4.63
CA GLY A 58 1.62 -20.85 -5.44
C GLY A 58 0.73 -19.88 -4.64
N VAL A 59 0.52 -18.69 -5.20
CA VAL A 59 -0.51 -17.76 -4.70
C VAL A 59 -1.85 -18.37 -5.11
N GLY A 60 -2.73 -18.65 -4.14
CA GLY A 60 -4.08 -19.13 -4.44
C GLY A 60 -4.80 -18.19 -5.41
N GLU A 61 -5.71 -18.72 -6.22
CA GLU A 61 -6.50 -17.93 -7.16
C GLU A 61 -7.21 -16.80 -6.39
N LYS A 62 -7.01 -15.56 -6.85
CA LYS A 62 -7.62 -14.40 -6.21
C LYS A 62 -9.11 -14.36 -6.53
N GLU A 63 -9.91 -14.17 -5.50
CA GLU A 63 -11.35 -14.03 -5.66
C GLU A 63 -11.68 -12.83 -6.55
N ARG A 64 -12.56 -13.05 -7.51
CA ARG A 64 -13.11 -12.01 -8.38
C ARG A 64 -14.37 -11.45 -7.77
N VAL A 65 -14.55 -10.14 -7.82
CA VAL A 65 -15.82 -9.53 -7.39
C VAL A 65 -16.91 -9.83 -8.43
N ALA A 66 -18.12 -10.13 -7.95
CA ALA A 66 -19.26 -10.41 -8.83
C ALA A 66 -19.72 -9.16 -9.61
N ASP A 67 -19.64 -7.99 -8.97
CA ASP A 67 -19.89 -6.69 -9.58
C ASP A 67 -18.66 -5.78 -9.39
N SER A 68 -17.94 -5.54 -10.49
CA SER A 68 -16.77 -4.66 -10.52
C SER A 68 -17.09 -3.24 -10.97
N ALA A 69 -18.34 -2.94 -11.34
CA ALA A 69 -18.73 -1.62 -11.83
C ALA A 69 -18.44 -0.47 -10.84
N PRO A 70 -18.63 -0.63 -9.51
CA PRO A 70 -18.27 0.40 -8.54
C PRO A 70 -16.76 0.72 -8.52
N PHE A 71 -15.93 -0.21 -8.99
CA PHE A 71 -14.48 -0.12 -9.03
C PHE A 71 -13.95 0.00 -10.46
N ALA A 72 -14.73 0.63 -11.34
CA ALA A 72 -14.27 1.02 -12.67
C ALA A 72 -13.28 2.19 -12.60
N ALA A 73 -12.63 2.49 -13.72
CA ALA A 73 -11.91 3.75 -13.90
C ALA A 73 -12.87 4.96 -13.72
N ALA A 74 -12.36 6.08 -13.21
CA ALA A 74 -13.16 7.22 -12.81
C ALA A 74 -12.89 8.46 -13.67
N ASP A 75 -13.78 9.46 -13.63
CA ASP A 75 -13.63 10.65 -14.46
C ASP A 75 -12.54 11.61 -13.95
N SER A 76 -12.15 11.48 -12.68
CA SER A 76 -11.10 12.28 -12.04
C SER A 76 -10.13 11.42 -11.21
N PRO A 77 -8.85 11.85 -11.07
CA PRO A 77 -7.88 11.18 -10.20
C PRO A 77 -8.33 11.07 -8.74
N GLU A 78 -9.00 12.09 -8.22
CA GLU A 78 -9.54 12.15 -6.88
C GLU A 78 -10.59 11.06 -6.66
N GLU A 79 -11.53 10.93 -7.60
CA GLU A 79 -12.55 9.90 -7.55
C GLU A 79 -11.94 8.49 -7.67
N THR A 80 -10.92 8.30 -8.51
CA THR A 80 -10.17 7.03 -8.56
C THR A 80 -9.60 6.68 -7.18
N LEU A 81 -9.02 7.65 -6.47
CA LEU A 81 -8.47 7.41 -5.13
C LEU A 81 -9.56 7.13 -4.08
N GLN A 82 -10.73 7.77 -4.19
CA GLN A 82 -11.88 7.49 -3.32
C GLN A 82 -12.44 6.08 -3.56
N ARG A 83 -12.53 5.63 -4.81
CA ARG A 83 -12.88 4.23 -5.14
C ARG A 83 -11.85 3.24 -4.59
N TYR A 84 -10.58 3.61 -4.60
CA TYR A 84 -9.53 2.79 -3.98
C TYR A 84 -9.69 2.65 -2.46
N LEU A 85 -10.12 3.71 -1.75
CA LEU A 85 -10.47 3.59 -0.33
C LEU A 85 -11.57 2.55 -0.10
N GLN A 86 -12.58 2.49 -0.96
CA GLN A 86 -13.65 1.49 -0.87
C GLN A 86 -13.12 0.07 -1.11
N VAL A 87 -12.18 -0.10 -2.05
CA VAL A 87 -11.47 -1.38 -2.27
C VAL A 87 -10.74 -1.83 -1.01
N LEU A 88 -10.02 -0.92 -0.34
CA LEU A 88 -9.32 -1.22 0.91
C LEU A 88 -10.30 -1.56 2.04
N GLN A 89 -11.39 -0.78 2.20
CA GLN A 89 -12.43 -1.03 3.20
C GLN A 89 -13.13 -2.37 3.04
N GLY A 90 -13.37 -2.80 1.79
CA GLY A 90 -13.99 -4.09 1.48
C GLY A 90 -13.02 -5.26 1.45
N HIS A 91 -11.73 -5.04 1.77
CA HIS A 91 -10.66 -6.03 1.63
C HIS A 91 -10.61 -6.72 0.26
N ILE A 92 -11.00 -5.98 -0.79
CA ILE A 92 -11.12 -6.50 -2.15
C ILE A 92 -9.71 -6.68 -2.71
N LYS A 93 -9.41 -7.89 -3.18
CA LYS A 93 -8.09 -8.27 -3.73
C LYS A 93 -8.14 -8.65 -5.20
N ASP A 94 -9.30 -8.48 -5.84
CA ASP A 94 -9.48 -8.75 -7.26
C ASP A 94 -8.46 -7.92 -8.07
N PRO A 95 -7.54 -8.57 -8.82
CA PRO A 95 -6.56 -7.84 -9.61
C PRO A 95 -7.16 -7.26 -10.89
N ASP A 96 -8.34 -7.69 -11.32
CA ASP A 96 -8.93 -7.36 -12.62
C ASP A 96 -9.85 -6.13 -12.59
N LEU A 97 -9.88 -5.37 -11.48
CA LEU A 97 -10.71 -4.16 -11.35
C LEU A 97 -10.39 -3.13 -12.44
N GLY A 98 -11.43 -2.48 -12.95
CA GLY A 98 -11.33 -1.40 -13.93
C GLY A 98 -10.51 -0.21 -13.43
N LEU A 99 -10.43 -0.03 -12.11
CA LEU A 99 -9.66 0.96 -11.37
C LEU A 99 -8.15 0.90 -11.65
N TYR A 100 -7.63 -0.25 -12.05
CA TYR A 100 -6.21 -0.49 -12.22
C TYR A 100 -5.79 -0.42 -13.69
N THR A 101 -4.59 0.12 -13.94
CA THR A 101 -3.95 0.03 -15.26
C THR A 101 -3.74 -1.43 -15.65
N PRO A 102 -3.73 -1.79 -16.95
CA PRO A 102 -3.46 -3.17 -17.38
C PRO A 102 -2.21 -3.78 -16.75
N GLN A 103 -1.13 -3.00 -16.66
CA GLN A 103 0.15 -3.40 -16.05
C GLN A 103 0.00 -3.64 -14.54
N THR A 104 -0.85 -2.88 -13.86
CA THR A 104 -1.16 -3.09 -12.44
C THR A 104 -1.97 -4.36 -12.24
N ARG A 105 -2.91 -4.70 -13.14
CA ARG A 105 -3.66 -5.96 -13.07
C ARG A 105 -2.73 -7.15 -13.14
N GLU A 106 -1.80 -7.15 -14.10
CA GLU A 106 -0.76 -8.18 -14.24
C GLU A 106 0.13 -8.27 -12.98
N PHE A 107 0.57 -7.12 -12.45
CA PHE A 107 1.35 -7.05 -11.23
C PHE A 107 0.58 -7.66 -10.04
N PHE A 108 -0.68 -7.28 -9.86
CA PHE A 108 -1.50 -7.72 -8.74
C PHE A 108 -1.93 -9.18 -8.82
N ARG A 109 -2.02 -9.81 -10.00
CA ARG A 109 -2.27 -11.26 -10.10
C ARG A 109 -1.25 -12.08 -9.32
N ASN A 110 0.01 -11.60 -9.27
CA ASN A 110 1.11 -12.28 -8.58
C ASN A 110 1.47 -11.66 -7.23
N TRP A 111 0.88 -10.51 -6.90
CA TRP A 111 1.17 -9.77 -5.67
C TRP A 111 0.27 -10.22 -4.52
N LEU A 112 0.88 -10.70 -3.45
CA LEU A 112 0.16 -11.10 -2.25
C LEU A 112 0.00 -9.90 -1.32
N VAL A 113 -1.24 -9.64 -0.92
CA VAL A 113 -1.63 -8.61 0.06
C VAL A 113 -2.49 -9.27 1.12
N THR A 114 -2.23 -8.92 2.37
CA THR A 114 -3.03 -9.36 3.53
C THR A 114 -4.01 -8.27 3.98
N ASP A 115 -5.08 -8.66 4.68
CA ASP A 115 -6.06 -7.71 5.22
C ASP A 115 -5.39 -6.68 6.12
N ALA A 116 -4.45 -7.11 6.97
CA ALA A 116 -3.68 -6.21 7.83
C ALA A 116 -2.88 -5.15 7.04
N GLN A 117 -2.37 -5.50 5.85
CA GLN A 117 -1.71 -4.53 4.97
C GLN A 117 -2.72 -3.55 4.35
N GLN A 118 -3.91 -4.03 3.96
CA GLN A 118 -4.98 -3.15 3.47
C GLN A 118 -5.51 -2.22 4.57
N ASP A 119 -5.65 -2.70 5.81
CA ASP A 119 -6.07 -1.91 6.96
C ASP A 119 -5.05 -0.83 7.31
N ASN A 120 -3.76 -1.15 7.25
CA ASN A 120 -2.70 -0.17 7.47
C ASN A 120 -2.73 0.92 6.40
N GLU A 121 -2.79 0.54 5.13
CA GLU A 121 -2.91 1.48 4.01
C GLU A 121 -4.16 2.35 4.13
N LEU A 122 -5.31 1.75 4.45
CA LEU A 122 -6.57 2.44 4.66
C LEU A 122 -6.46 3.51 5.75
N ARG A 123 -5.92 3.14 6.91
CA ARG A 123 -5.76 4.05 8.05
C ARG A 123 -4.84 5.21 7.72
N GLU A 124 -3.72 4.97 7.05
CA GLU A 124 -2.79 6.04 6.68
C GLU A 124 -3.40 6.95 5.61
N LEU A 125 -3.98 6.38 4.54
CA LEU A 125 -4.58 7.16 3.46
C LEU A 125 -5.75 8.03 3.97
N GLN A 126 -6.64 7.49 4.80
CA GLN A 126 -7.77 8.24 5.36
C GLN A 126 -7.34 9.48 6.16
N ARG A 127 -6.16 9.45 6.82
CA ARG A 127 -5.66 10.61 7.58
C ARG A 127 -5.21 11.76 6.70
N VAL A 128 -4.80 11.48 5.47
CA VAL A 128 -4.13 12.46 4.60
C VAL A 128 -4.84 12.70 3.28
N ILE A 129 -5.90 11.96 2.95
CA ILE A 129 -6.55 12.05 1.64
C ILE A 129 -7.02 13.47 1.31
N GLU A 130 -7.58 14.19 2.28
CA GLU A 130 -8.04 15.59 2.13
C GLU A 130 -6.88 16.59 1.94
N GLN A 131 -5.65 16.19 2.23
CA GLN A 131 -4.44 16.99 2.03
C GLN A 131 -3.77 16.69 0.67
N GLY A 132 -4.34 15.75 -0.11
CA GLY A 132 -3.84 15.38 -1.42
C GLY A 132 -4.01 16.51 -2.43
N ARG A 133 -2.92 16.88 -3.10
CA ARG A 133 -2.93 17.77 -4.25
C ARG A 133 -2.84 16.95 -5.52
N VAL A 134 -3.79 17.15 -6.43
CA VAL A 134 -3.76 16.55 -7.76
C VAL A 134 -3.00 17.45 -8.74
N VAL A 135 -2.09 16.85 -9.50
CA VAL A 135 -1.40 17.49 -10.61
C VAL A 135 -1.57 16.62 -11.84
N VAL A 136 -2.04 17.21 -12.94
CA VAL A 136 -2.36 16.51 -14.20
C VAL A 136 -1.52 17.08 -15.33
N ALA A 137 -0.98 16.21 -16.18
CA ALA A 137 -0.30 16.57 -17.43
C ALA A 137 -0.65 15.55 -18.52
N GLY A 138 -1.53 15.95 -19.45
CA GLY A 138 -2.03 15.07 -20.51
C GLY A 138 -2.72 13.83 -19.93
N GLU A 139 -2.21 12.65 -20.27
CA GLU A 139 -2.75 11.35 -19.84
C GLU A 139 -2.15 10.84 -18.53
N LEU A 140 -1.36 11.66 -17.82
CA LEU A 140 -0.74 11.33 -16.54
C LEU A 140 -1.26 12.22 -15.43
N ALA A 141 -1.45 11.65 -14.24
CA ALA A 141 -1.79 12.40 -13.04
C ALA A 141 -1.05 11.84 -11.82
N VAL A 142 -0.85 12.72 -10.84
CA VAL A 142 -0.25 12.38 -9.55
C VAL A 142 -1.10 12.98 -8.45
N VAL A 143 -1.48 12.17 -7.46
CA VAL A 143 -1.99 12.67 -6.19
C VAL A 143 -0.83 12.71 -5.19
N ARG A 144 -0.43 13.92 -4.79
CA ARG A 144 0.72 14.17 -3.92
C ARG A 144 0.28 14.68 -2.56
N PHE A 145 0.83 14.10 -1.49
CA PHE A 145 0.59 14.51 -0.12
C PHE A 145 1.72 15.40 0.44
N PRO A 146 1.50 16.09 1.56
CA PRO A 146 2.56 16.84 2.23
C PRO A 146 3.78 15.98 2.55
N ILE A 147 4.97 16.51 2.25
CA ILE A 147 6.23 15.74 2.35
C ILE A 147 6.94 15.87 3.70
N GLY A 148 6.37 16.60 4.67
CA GLY A 148 7.04 16.89 5.96
C GLY A 148 7.58 15.64 6.68
N GLN A 149 6.80 14.55 6.72
CA GLN A 149 7.26 13.26 7.28
C GLN A 149 7.68 12.24 6.22
N ARG A 150 7.35 12.48 4.94
CA ARG A 150 7.57 11.56 3.81
C ARG A 150 6.96 10.17 4.00
N ARG A 151 5.94 10.02 4.84
CA ARG A 151 5.30 8.72 5.09
C ARG A 151 4.29 8.34 4.02
N ASN A 152 3.62 9.34 3.45
CA ASN A 152 2.58 9.13 2.45
C ASN A 152 3.18 9.34 1.06
N SER A 153 3.35 8.24 0.33
CA SER A 153 3.85 8.26 -1.03
C SER A 153 2.81 8.83 -1.99
N PRO A 154 3.24 9.38 -3.14
CA PRO A 154 2.31 9.85 -4.15
C PRO A 154 1.63 8.67 -4.85
N TYR A 155 0.34 8.80 -5.18
CA TYR A 155 -0.33 7.87 -6.09
C TYR A 155 -0.13 8.32 -7.53
N LEU A 156 0.25 7.38 -8.38
CA LEU A 156 0.50 7.61 -9.80
C LEU A 156 -0.68 7.07 -10.60
N LEU A 157 -1.18 7.87 -11.53
CA LEU A 157 -2.36 7.56 -12.32
C LEU A 157 -2.13 7.76 -13.80
N ARG A 158 -2.80 6.93 -14.60
CA ARG A 158 -2.87 7.07 -16.05
C ARG A 158 -4.31 7.14 -16.49
N ARG A 159 -4.56 7.94 -17.51
CA ARG A 159 -5.84 7.95 -18.21
C ARG A 159 -5.87 6.82 -19.24
N GLY A 160 -6.94 6.05 -19.24
CA GLY A 160 -7.27 5.08 -20.28
C GLY A 160 -8.65 5.37 -20.85
N GLU A 161 -9.14 4.47 -21.71
CA GLU A 161 -10.43 4.64 -22.41
C GLU A 161 -11.62 4.84 -21.47
N GLY A 162 -11.62 4.19 -20.30
CA GLY A 162 -12.67 4.29 -19.30
C GLY A 162 -12.46 5.36 -18.22
N GLY A 163 -11.39 6.17 -18.31
CA GLY A 163 -11.06 7.19 -17.31
C GLY A 163 -9.71 6.96 -16.62
N TRP A 164 -9.53 7.60 -15.46
CA TRP A 164 -8.32 7.54 -14.65
C TRP A 164 -8.20 6.24 -13.87
N MET A 165 -7.02 5.64 -13.96
CA MET A 165 -6.65 4.37 -13.34
C MET A 165 -5.39 4.51 -12.49
N LEU A 166 -5.31 3.74 -11.41
CA LEU A 166 -4.13 3.65 -10.55
C LEU A 166 -3.03 2.79 -11.19
N ASP A 167 -1.80 3.29 -11.14
CA ASP A 167 -0.61 2.63 -11.68
C ASP A 167 0.33 2.18 -10.55
N PHE A 168 -0.11 1.17 -9.79
CA PHE A 168 0.72 0.56 -8.74
C PHE A 168 1.96 -0.14 -9.31
N SER A 169 1.92 -0.58 -10.57
CA SER A 169 3.10 -1.12 -11.25
C SER A 169 4.21 -0.05 -11.37
N ALA A 170 3.86 1.15 -11.82
CA ALA A 170 4.79 2.28 -11.81
C ALA A 170 5.21 2.68 -10.39
N MET A 171 4.28 2.76 -9.43
CA MET A 171 4.61 3.07 -8.04
C MET A 171 5.64 2.06 -7.48
N SER A 172 5.40 0.76 -7.67
CA SER A 172 6.30 -0.31 -7.23
C SER A 172 7.69 -0.20 -7.86
N ARG A 173 7.78 0.20 -9.14
CA ARG A 173 9.05 0.40 -9.86
C ARG A 173 9.79 1.68 -9.43
N LEU A 174 9.07 2.78 -9.21
CA LEU A 174 9.65 4.10 -9.02
C LEU A 174 9.87 4.46 -7.54
N LEU A 175 9.02 3.99 -6.64
CA LEU A 175 9.02 4.36 -5.22
C LEU A 175 9.63 3.27 -4.35
N GLY A 176 10.59 3.67 -3.51
CA GLY A 176 11.10 2.85 -2.42
C GLY A 176 10.74 3.44 -1.05
N PHE A 177 10.89 2.63 -0.01
CA PHE A 177 10.73 3.07 1.38
C PHE A 177 11.96 2.67 2.19
N ASN A 178 12.36 3.53 3.14
CA ASN A 178 13.44 3.21 4.07
C ASN A 178 12.93 2.55 5.36
N HIS A 179 13.83 2.23 6.29
CA HIS A 179 13.50 1.64 7.60
C HIS A 179 12.63 2.52 8.52
N ARG A 180 12.38 3.78 8.17
CA ARG A 180 11.48 4.72 8.87
C ARG A 180 10.15 4.91 8.13
N ASN A 181 9.88 4.07 7.14
CA ASN A 181 8.74 4.18 6.23
C ASN A 181 8.68 5.54 5.51
N GLN A 182 9.84 6.09 5.16
CA GLN A 182 9.91 7.31 4.36
C GLN A 182 10.10 6.94 2.90
N TRP A 183 9.22 7.46 2.05
CA TRP A 183 9.29 7.22 0.62
C TRP A 183 10.42 8.03 -0.04
N PHE A 184 10.98 7.45 -1.09
CA PHE A 184 11.96 8.08 -1.98
C PHE A 184 11.75 7.57 -3.42
N PHE A 185 12.19 8.36 -4.40
CA PHE A 185 12.28 7.88 -5.78
C PHE A 185 13.58 7.11 -6.00
N ARG A 186 13.49 5.92 -6.61
CA ARG A 186 14.68 5.16 -7.02
C ARG A 186 15.47 5.83 -8.15
N SER A 187 14.78 6.63 -8.96
CA SER A 187 15.33 7.47 -10.01
C SER A 187 14.38 8.65 -10.21
N THR A 188 14.91 9.83 -10.54
CA THR A 188 14.10 11.01 -10.95
C THR A 188 13.94 11.10 -12.47
N GLU A 189 14.41 10.12 -13.23
CA GLU A 189 14.22 10.07 -14.68
C GLU A 189 12.98 9.24 -15.00
N HIS A 190 11.80 9.86 -14.87
CA HIS A 190 10.53 9.22 -15.21
C HIS A 190 9.43 10.23 -15.57
N GLU A 191 8.41 9.72 -16.23
CA GLU A 191 7.31 10.47 -16.83
C GLU A 191 6.44 11.24 -15.82
N PHE A 192 6.45 10.88 -14.53
CA PHE A 192 5.66 11.54 -13.48
C PHE A 192 6.35 12.75 -12.82
N MET A 193 7.57 13.13 -13.23
CA MET A 193 8.31 14.21 -12.57
C MET A 193 7.65 15.59 -12.67
N PHE A 194 6.76 15.80 -13.65
CA PHE A 194 6.03 17.06 -13.82
C PHE A 194 5.26 17.51 -12.57
N ALA A 195 4.88 16.56 -11.70
CA ALA A 195 4.12 16.82 -10.48
C ALA A 195 4.97 17.27 -9.29
N PHE A 196 6.30 17.32 -9.46
CA PHE A 196 7.26 17.58 -8.37
C PHE A 196 8.23 18.72 -8.69
N ASN A 197 7.88 19.60 -9.63
CA ASN A 197 8.74 20.73 -10.02
C ASN A 197 8.98 21.76 -8.90
N ASP A 198 8.16 21.73 -7.85
CA ASP A 198 8.27 22.55 -6.63
C ASP A 198 9.07 21.86 -5.51
N LEU A 199 9.64 20.68 -5.77
CA LEU A 199 10.45 19.94 -4.80
C LEU A 199 11.86 19.70 -5.34
N ARG A 200 12.81 19.58 -4.40
CA ARG A 200 14.15 19.10 -4.70
C ARG A 200 14.33 17.68 -4.20
N PHE A 201 14.96 16.82 -5.01
CA PHE A 201 15.32 15.47 -4.60
C PHE A 201 16.81 15.40 -4.25
N ASP A 202 17.14 14.77 -3.13
CA ASP A 202 18.54 14.51 -2.79
C ASP A 202 19.14 13.33 -3.58
N ARG A 203 20.43 13.06 -3.39
CA ARG A 203 21.15 11.98 -4.08
C ARG A 203 20.58 10.57 -3.84
N ASN A 204 19.75 10.40 -2.80
CA ASN A 204 19.10 9.14 -2.48
C ASN A 204 17.62 9.14 -2.90
N GLY A 205 17.16 10.20 -3.58
CA GLY A 205 15.81 10.34 -4.09
C GLY A 205 14.78 10.79 -3.05
N PHE A 206 15.17 11.26 -1.87
CA PHE A 206 14.20 11.80 -0.91
C PHE A 206 13.75 13.21 -1.33
N PRO A 207 12.44 13.52 -1.25
CA PRO A 207 11.90 14.84 -1.54
C PRO A 207 12.16 15.84 -0.40
N HIS A 208 12.52 17.07 -0.76
CA HIS A 208 12.68 18.21 0.14
C HIS A 208 11.92 19.40 -0.44
N GLU A 209 11.36 20.24 0.44
CA GLU A 209 10.77 21.51 0.02
C GLU A 209 11.88 22.39 -0.56
N ASP A 210 11.57 23.09 -1.66
CA ASP A 210 12.48 24.11 -2.20
C ASP A 210 12.41 25.34 -1.25
N PRO A 211 13.55 25.81 -0.71
CA PRO A 211 13.58 26.91 0.26
C PRO A 211 13.14 28.27 -0.29
#